data_AF-A0A522Y026-F1
#
_entry.id   AF-A0A522Y026-F1
#
_cell.length_a   1.000
_cell.length_b   1.000
_cell.length_c   1.000
_cell.angle_alpha   90.00
_cell.angle_beta   90.00
_cell.angle_gamma   90.00
#
_symmetry.space_group_name_H-M   'P 1'
#
loop_
_entity.id
_entity.type
_entity.pdbx_description
1 polymer ?
#
loop_
_entity_poly.entity_id
_entity_poly.type
_entity_poly.pdbx_seq_one_letter_code
_entity_poly.pdbx_strand_id
1 'polypeptide(L)'
;MEIIDVLESLKEGKISVSKAKKLLSLYSIEKIEDFAQIDMGRRYRKGIPEVIFAERKQLDEVKKIVKRILAKSNSVLVSRITKQDYSKMIGFAKTNKLKIKQGKNTTALLFYKTPLKSTGGKVGIITAGTSDIGIAEEARLTCEAMSCVCICSYDVGIAGLHRTFPIIKKFVEEDVDVIIVAAGMEGALASVVSSLVEVPVIGLPTSVGYGYGEKGVAALASMLQSCSLGLSVVNIDNGIGAGAVAANIANKIKKSRTK
;
A
#
# COMPACT_ATOMS: atom_id res chain seq x y z
N MET A 1 -26.58 12.16 -9.64
CA MET A 1 -27.38 11.64 -8.52
C MET A 1 -27.09 12.51 -7.33
N GLU A 2 -28.05 13.31 -6.93
CA GLU A 2 -27.96 14.02 -5.66
C GLU A 2 -28.07 13.04 -4.48
N ILE A 3 -27.70 13.48 -3.27
CA ILE A 3 -27.84 12.66 -2.05
C ILE A 3 -29.28 12.16 -1.89
N ILE A 4 -30.25 13.02 -2.25
CA ILE A 4 -31.69 12.72 -2.19
C ILE A 4 -32.04 11.52 -3.08
N ASP A 5 -31.55 11.46 -4.31
CA ASP A 5 -31.82 10.35 -5.23
C ASP A 5 -31.34 8.99 -4.67
N VAL A 6 -30.21 9.01 -3.95
CA VAL A 6 -29.64 7.79 -3.32
C VAL A 6 -30.51 7.35 -2.15
N LEU A 7 -30.97 8.29 -1.33
CA LEU A 7 -31.81 8.01 -0.17
C LEU A 7 -33.22 7.55 -0.59
N GLU A 8 -33.80 8.16 -1.63
CA GLU A 8 -35.08 7.74 -2.21
C GLU A 8 -34.98 6.33 -2.81
N SER A 9 -33.93 6.06 -3.60
CA SER A 9 -33.70 4.72 -4.15
C SER A 9 -33.51 3.64 -3.07
N LEU A 10 -32.94 4.00 -1.92
CA LEU A 10 -32.81 3.09 -0.77
C LEU A 10 -34.16 2.87 -0.08
N LYS A 11 -34.92 3.95 0.16
CA LYS A 11 -36.26 3.91 0.77
C LYS A 11 -37.23 3.08 -0.06
N GLU A 12 -37.14 3.18 -1.38
CA GLU A 12 -37.94 2.41 -2.34
C GLU A 12 -37.44 0.97 -2.54
N GLY A 13 -36.35 0.55 -1.89
CA GLY A 13 -35.79 -0.80 -2.01
C GLY A 13 -35.07 -1.09 -3.32
N LYS A 14 -34.89 -0.10 -4.21
CA LYS A 14 -34.20 -0.24 -5.51
C LYS A 14 -32.70 -0.52 -5.36
N ILE A 15 -32.11 -0.11 -4.24
CA ILE A 15 -30.71 -0.38 -3.92
C ILE A 15 -30.55 -0.91 -2.50
N SER A 16 -29.55 -1.76 -2.27
CA SER A 16 -29.21 -2.20 -0.92
C SER A 16 -28.54 -1.10 -0.10
N VAL A 17 -28.63 -1.18 1.23
CA VAL A 17 -27.89 -0.29 2.16
C VAL A 17 -26.40 -0.25 1.83
N SER A 18 -25.81 -1.40 1.45
CA SER A 18 -24.41 -1.47 1.06
C SER A 18 -24.11 -0.68 -0.23
N LYS A 19 -25.04 -0.64 -1.18
CA LYS A 19 -24.90 0.12 -2.43
C LYS A 19 -25.11 1.62 -2.17
N ALA A 20 -26.13 1.98 -1.38
CA ALA A 20 -26.39 3.36 -0.97
C ALA A 20 -25.19 3.99 -0.24
N LYS A 21 -24.61 3.26 0.73
CA LYS A 21 -23.39 3.69 1.44
C LYS A 21 -22.23 3.99 0.49
N LYS A 22 -22.04 3.18 -0.55
CA LYS A 22 -20.97 3.39 -1.54
C LYS A 22 -21.22 4.65 -2.38
N LEU A 23 -22.46 4.89 -2.80
CA LEU A 23 -22.84 6.08 -3.57
C LEU A 23 -22.68 7.37 -2.74
N LEU A 24 -23.19 7.40 -1.50
CA LEU A 24 -23.07 8.56 -0.62
C LEU A 24 -21.62 8.87 -0.23
N SER A 25 -20.77 7.86 -0.14
CA SER A 25 -19.34 8.08 0.16
C SER A 25 -18.59 8.88 -0.90
N LEU A 26 -19.17 9.12 -2.10
CA LEU A 26 -18.62 10.02 -3.12
C LEU A 26 -18.59 11.49 -2.69
N TYR A 27 -19.44 11.88 -1.73
CA TYR A 27 -19.60 13.26 -1.26
C TYR A 27 -18.87 13.56 0.06
N SER A 28 -18.13 12.59 0.62
CA SER A 28 -17.50 12.70 1.95
C SER A 28 -16.09 13.28 1.90
N ILE A 29 -15.96 14.55 1.49
CA ILE A 29 -14.70 15.31 1.60
C ILE A 29 -14.81 16.26 2.79
N GLU A 30 -13.82 16.24 3.67
CA GLU A 30 -13.74 17.17 4.81
C GLU A 30 -12.54 18.10 4.66
N LYS A 31 -12.76 19.41 4.74
CA LYS A 31 -11.68 20.41 4.74
C LYS A 31 -11.10 20.53 6.15
N ILE A 32 -9.78 20.40 6.30
CA ILE A 32 -9.03 20.77 7.51
C ILE A 32 -8.37 22.11 7.26
N GLU A 33 -8.90 23.15 7.93
CA GLU A 33 -8.38 24.53 7.85
C GLU A 33 -8.14 24.90 6.37
N ASP A 34 -7.01 25.55 6.03
CA ASP A 34 -6.68 25.90 4.65
C ASP A 34 -5.57 25.04 4.00
N PHE A 35 -5.05 24.03 4.72
CA PHE A 35 -3.84 23.30 4.29
C PHE A 35 -4.07 21.82 3.93
N ALA A 36 -5.25 21.24 4.17
CA ALA A 36 -5.56 19.88 3.74
C ALA A 36 -7.05 19.62 3.51
N GLN A 37 -7.38 18.88 2.45
CA GLN A 37 -8.69 18.24 2.29
C GLN A 37 -8.52 16.73 2.48
N ILE A 38 -9.31 16.15 3.38
CA ILE A 38 -9.21 14.74 3.74
C ILE A 38 -10.39 13.98 3.17
N ASP A 39 -10.06 12.89 2.49
CA ASP A 39 -11.04 11.99 1.91
C ASP A 39 -11.36 10.84 2.86
N MET A 40 -12.13 11.14 3.90
CA MET A 40 -12.58 10.12 4.86
C MET A 40 -13.46 9.04 4.20
N GLY A 41 -14.04 9.34 3.03
CA GLY A 41 -14.79 8.40 2.22
C GLY A 41 -13.93 7.36 1.48
N ARG A 42 -12.61 7.57 1.35
CA ARG A 42 -11.71 6.71 0.55
C ARG A 42 -11.82 5.24 0.92
N ARG A 43 -11.88 4.95 2.23
CA ARG A 43 -12.00 3.60 2.77
C ARG A 43 -13.30 2.93 2.34
N TYR A 44 -14.40 3.66 2.28
CA TYR A 44 -15.69 3.11 1.88
C TYR A 44 -15.79 2.92 0.37
N ARG A 45 -15.17 3.81 -0.42
CA ARG A 45 -15.18 3.72 -1.89
C ARG A 45 -14.23 2.68 -2.44
N LYS A 46 -12.99 2.67 -1.94
CA LYS A 46 -11.87 1.91 -2.50
C LYS A 46 -11.29 0.87 -1.56
N GLY A 47 -11.72 0.80 -0.29
CA GLY A 47 -11.08 -0.06 0.71
C GLY A 47 -9.74 0.46 1.23
N ILE A 48 -9.26 1.60 0.72
CA ILE A 48 -7.94 2.17 1.02
C ILE A 48 -8.09 3.19 2.16
N PRO A 49 -7.30 3.09 3.24
CA PRO A 49 -7.29 4.10 4.30
C PRO A 49 -6.71 5.43 3.81
N GLU A 50 -6.88 6.47 4.61
CA GLU A 50 -6.25 7.74 4.30
C GLU A 50 -4.73 7.65 4.45
N VAL A 51 -4.01 8.33 3.55
CA VAL A 51 -2.55 8.37 3.50
C VAL A 51 -2.09 9.82 3.55
N ILE A 52 -1.20 10.13 4.49
CA ILE A 52 -0.55 11.43 4.61
C ILE A 52 0.81 11.35 3.94
N PHE A 53 1.00 12.05 2.83
CA PHE A 53 2.30 12.27 2.23
C PHE A 53 3.04 13.39 2.96
N ALA A 54 4.03 13.03 3.80
CA ALA A 54 4.64 13.95 4.76
C ALA A 54 5.84 14.73 4.22
N GLU A 55 6.47 14.28 3.13
CA GLU A 55 7.75 14.82 2.61
C GLU A 55 7.74 16.35 2.40
N ARG A 56 6.58 16.91 2.07
CA ARG A 56 6.40 18.35 1.76
C ARG A 56 5.51 19.08 2.77
N LYS A 57 5.30 18.51 3.96
CA LYS A 57 4.42 19.08 5.00
C LYS A 57 5.22 19.46 6.23
N GLN A 58 4.76 20.49 6.93
CA GLN A 58 5.33 20.83 8.23
C GLN A 58 4.93 19.78 9.27
N LEU A 59 5.83 19.47 10.20
CA LEU A 59 5.61 18.44 11.20
C LEU A 59 4.29 18.64 11.99
N ASP A 60 3.99 19.87 12.38
CA ASP A 60 2.79 20.14 13.18
C ASP A 60 1.50 19.99 12.36
N GLU A 61 1.54 20.24 11.05
CA GLU A 61 0.43 19.93 10.15
C GLU A 61 0.21 18.40 10.08
N VAL A 62 1.29 17.62 9.94
CA VAL A 62 1.21 16.15 9.92
C VAL A 62 0.59 15.63 11.22
N LYS A 63 1.04 16.11 12.39
CA LYS A 63 0.47 15.73 13.70
C LYS A 63 -1.01 16.08 13.80
N LYS A 64 -1.43 17.27 13.38
CA LYS A 64 -2.83 17.72 13.35
C LYS A 64 -3.68 16.79 12.49
N ILE A 65 -3.20 16.48 11.27
CA ILE A 65 -3.90 15.60 10.33
C ILE A 65 -4.05 14.19 10.93
N VAL A 66 -2.99 13.63 11.54
CA VAL A 66 -3.05 12.31 12.19
C VAL A 66 -4.12 12.27 13.28
N LYS A 67 -4.16 13.27 14.19
CA LYS A 67 -5.19 13.33 15.25
C LYS A 67 -6.60 13.35 14.68
N ARG A 68 -6.85 14.20 13.68
CA ARG A 68 -8.17 14.36 13.06
C ARG A 68 -8.62 13.08 12.38
N ILE A 69 -7.76 12.43 11.60
CA ILE A 69 -8.09 11.16 10.94
C ILE A 69 -8.38 10.08 11.98
N LEU A 70 -7.55 9.95 13.02
CA LEU A 70 -7.73 8.94 14.05
C LEU A 70 -8.93 9.22 14.97
N ALA A 71 -9.45 10.45 15.05
CA ALA A 71 -10.69 10.71 15.76
C ALA A 71 -11.88 9.95 15.11
N LYS A 72 -11.92 9.88 13.78
CA LYS A 72 -13.05 9.30 13.03
C LYS A 72 -12.77 7.95 12.38
N SER A 73 -11.50 7.54 12.31
CA SER A 73 -11.09 6.25 11.73
C SER A 73 -10.15 5.49 12.67
N ASN A 74 -9.92 4.21 12.39
CA ASN A 74 -9.06 3.38 13.24
C ASN A 74 -7.57 3.54 12.94
N SER A 75 -7.19 3.95 11.72
CA SER A 75 -5.81 3.93 11.26
C SER A 75 -5.53 4.96 10.17
N VAL A 76 -4.27 5.40 10.08
CA VAL A 76 -3.75 6.29 9.05
C VAL A 76 -2.30 5.91 8.72
N LEU A 77 -1.97 5.87 7.44
CA LEU A 77 -0.59 5.71 6.99
C LEU A 77 0.04 7.09 6.80
N VAL A 78 1.23 7.31 7.36
CA VAL A 78 2.05 8.49 7.10
C VAL A 78 3.26 8.03 6.32
N SER A 79 3.40 8.51 5.10
CA SER A 79 4.43 8.10 4.15
C SER A 79 5.46 9.21 3.98
N ARG A 80 6.71 8.81 3.69
CA ARG A 80 7.86 9.70 3.44
C ARG A 80 8.03 10.79 4.50
N ILE A 81 8.03 10.41 5.78
CA ILE A 81 8.39 11.33 6.86
C ILE A 81 9.86 11.73 6.67
N THR A 82 10.20 13.00 6.87
CA THR A 82 11.60 13.43 6.79
C THR A 82 12.43 12.73 7.88
N LYS A 83 13.72 12.47 7.62
CA LYS A 83 14.61 11.83 8.61
C LYS A 83 14.65 12.60 9.93
N GLN A 84 14.62 13.94 9.85
CA GLN A 84 14.63 14.83 11.01
C GLN A 84 13.36 14.72 11.86
N ASP A 85 12.22 14.43 11.24
CA ASP A 85 10.93 14.40 11.92
C ASP A 85 10.46 13.00 12.32
N TYR A 86 11.09 11.95 11.81
CA TYR A 86 10.72 10.56 12.10
C TYR A 86 10.71 10.25 13.60
N SER A 87 11.77 10.61 14.32
CA SER A 87 11.86 10.41 15.79
C SER A 87 10.80 11.23 16.54
N LYS A 88 10.50 12.44 16.08
CA LYS A 88 9.48 13.31 16.65
C LYS A 88 8.07 12.75 16.44
N MET A 89 7.80 12.10 15.31
CA MET A 89 6.53 11.42 15.05
C MET A 89 6.35 10.17 15.92
N ILE A 90 7.43 9.44 16.21
CA ILE A 90 7.40 8.35 17.20
C ILE A 90 7.11 8.90 18.60
N GLY A 91 7.79 9.98 19.01
CA GLY A 91 7.54 10.66 20.28
C GLY A 91 6.08 11.12 20.40
N PHE A 92 5.55 11.73 19.34
CA PHE A 92 4.15 12.13 19.24
C PHE A 92 3.19 10.94 19.43
N ALA A 93 3.47 9.78 18.84
CA ALA A 93 2.66 8.58 19.04
C ALA A 93 2.62 8.17 20.52
N LYS A 94 3.79 8.13 21.18
CA LYS A 94 3.93 7.77 22.60
C LYS A 94 3.15 8.72 23.49
N THR A 95 3.33 10.04 23.33
CA THR A 95 2.65 11.07 24.12
C THR A 95 1.12 10.97 24.00
N ASN A 96 0.60 10.62 22.82
CA ASN A 96 -0.83 10.51 22.58
C ASN A 96 -1.38 9.09 22.75
N LYS A 97 -0.59 8.15 23.33
CA LYS A 97 -0.95 6.74 23.53
C LYS A 97 -1.45 6.05 22.25
N LEU A 98 -0.90 6.44 21.11
CA LEU A 98 -1.20 5.85 19.81
C LEU A 98 -0.29 4.66 19.55
N LYS A 99 -0.83 3.60 18.93
CA LYS A 99 -0.02 2.48 18.47
C LYS A 99 0.53 2.80 17.08
N ILE A 100 1.76 2.38 16.83
CA ILE A 100 2.41 2.52 15.53
C ILE A 100 2.97 1.19 15.06
N LYS A 101 3.03 1.02 13.75
CA LYS A 101 3.82 -0.02 13.11
C LYS A 101 4.87 0.65 12.22
N GLN A 102 6.11 0.24 12.42
CA GLN A 102 7.29 0.72 11.70
C GLN A 102 7.66 -0.29 10.62
N GLY A 103 8.40 0.15 9.61
CA GLY A 103 9.03 -0.72 8.62
C GLY A 103 10.54 -0.65 8.67
N LYS A 104 11.21 -1.60 8.01
CA LYS A 104 12.66 -1.62 7.86
C LYS A 104 13.09 -0.60 6.80
N ASN A 105 14.14 0.18 7.08
CA ASN A 105 14.75 1.15 6.15
C ASN A 105 13.75 2.11 5.47
N THR A 106 12.60 2.36 6.10
CA THR A 106 11.56 3.26 5.61
C THR A 106 11.28 4.34 6.63
N THR A 107 10.82 5.50 6.17
CA THR A 107 10.32 6.56 7.06
C THR A 107 8.80 6.57 7.12
N ALA A 108 8.13 5.58 6.54
CA ALA A 108 6.68 5.42 6.67
C ALA A 108 6.29 4.86 8.05
N LEU A 109 5.16 5.32 8.58
CA LEU A 109 4.57 4.88 9.84
C LEU A 109 3.08 4.62 9.67
N LEU A 110 2.61 3.46 10.12
CA LEU A 110 1.19 3.17 10.23
C LEU A 110 0.72 3.43 11.66
N PHE A 111 -0.13 4.44 11.84
CA PHE A 111 -0.75 4.75 13.13
C PHE A 111 -2.11 4.04 13.24
N TYR A 112 -2.43 3.53 14.42
CA TYR A 112 -3.73 2.91 14.69
C TYR A 112 -4.15 2.98 16.16
N LYS A 113 -5.46 2.98 16.42
CA LYS A 113 -6.04 2.97 17.78
C LYS A 113 -6.19 1.55 18.31
N THR A 114 -6.82 0.68 17.52
CA THR A 114 -7.07 -0.73 17.86
C THR A 114 -6.38 -1.66 16.86
N PRO A 115 -5.92 -2.86 17.27
CA PRO A 115 -5.27 -3.81 16.38
C PRO A 115 -6.11 -4.08 15.12
N LEU A 116 -5.45 -4.06 13.96
CA LEU A 116 -6.10 -4.30 12.68
C LEU A 116 -6.42 -5.79 12.54
N LYS A 117 -7.70 -6.13 12.42
CA LYS A 117 -8.15 -7.51 12.21
C LYS A 117 -7.90 -7.91 10.78
N SER A 118 -7.19 -9.03 10.59
CA SER A 118 -6.89 -9.55 9.25
C SER A 118 -8.17 -9.88 8.49
N THR A 119 -8.17 -9.56 7.19
CA THR A 119 -9.18 -10.03 6.24
C THR A 119 -8.89 -11.45 5.73
N GLY A 120 -7.68 -11.96 5.97
CA GLY A 120 -7.17 -13.21 5.44
C GLY A 120 -6.58 -13.14 4.03
N GLY A 121 -6.60 -11.97 3.36
CA GLY A 121 -5.89 -11.78 2.09
C GLY A 121 -4.38 -11.76 2.31
N LYS A 122 -3.62 -12.52 1.53
CA LYS A 122 -2.17 -12.69 1.65
C LYS A 122 -1.43 -12.01 0.51
N VAL A 123 -0.43 -11.20 0.84
CA VAL A 123 0.43 -10.50 -0.13
C VAL A 123 1.88 -10.91 0.08
N GLY A 124 2.49 -11.49 -0.95
CA GLY A 124 3.93 -11.74 -1.00
C GLY A 124 4.67 -10.46 -1.37
N ILE A 125 5.74 -10.12 -0.67
CA ILE A 125 6.55 -8.94 -0.98
C ILE A 125 8.01 -9.36 -1.08
N ILE A 126 8.62 -9.11 -2.22
CA ILE A 126 9.97 -9.54 -2.54
C ILE A 126 10.80 -8.35 -3.02
N THR A 127 12.07 -8.28 -2.62
CA THR A 127 12.98 -7.22 -3.07
C THR A 127 14.22 -7.75 -3.76
N ALA A 128 14.70 -7.05 -4.78
CA ALA A 128 15.92 -7.45 -5.48
C ALA A 128 17.16 -7.21 -4.62
N GLY A 129 17.27 -6.03 -4.00
CA GLY A 129 18.38 -5.68 -3.12
C GLY A 129 17.91 -5.23 -1.74
N THR A 130 18.89 -5.00 -0.86
CA THR A 130 18.67 -4.38 0.45
C THR A 130 18.26 -2.91 0.35
N SER A 131 18.69 -2.21 -0.70
CA SER A 131 18.34 -0.80 -0.96
C SER A 131 16.85 -0.60 -1.26
N ASP A 132 16.19 -1.62 -1.82
CA ASP A 132 14.77 -1.59 -2.18
C ASP A 132 13.85 -1.74 -0.95
N ILE A 133 14.38 -2.21 0.19
CA ILE A 133 13.61 -2.61 1.38
C ILE A 133 12.71 -1.48 1.86
N GLY A 134 13.20 -0.23 1.88
CA GLY A 134 12.43 0.91 2.39
C GLY A 134 11.14 1.17 1.61
N ILE A 135 11.20 1.01 0.29
CA ILE A 135 10.07 1.21 -0.61
C ILE A 135 9.10 0.02 -0.52
N ALA A 136 9.62 -1.21 -0.42
CA ALA A 136 8.82 -2.42 -0.21
C ALA A 136 8.11 -2.43 1.16
N GLU A 137 8.75 -1.90 2.20
CA GLU A 137 8.17 -1.77 3.54
C GLU A 137 7.05 -0.73 3.60
N GLU A 138 7.11 0.33 2.79
CA GLU A 138 5.97 1.23 2.60
C GLU A 138 4.77 0.50 1.96
N ALA A 139 5.02 -0.36 0.98
CA ALA A 139 3.98 -1.23 0.41
C ALA A 139 3.41 -2.20 1.45
N ARG A 140 4.27 -2.84 2.27
CA ARG A 140 3.86 -3.71 3.39
C ARG A 140 2.95 -2.97 4.37
N LEU A 141 3.36 -1.79 4.83
CA LEU A 141 2.57 -0.98 5.75
C LEU A 141 1.23 -0.57 5.14
N THR A 142 1.19 -0.31 3.83
CA THR A 142 -0.06 -0.03 3.11
C THR A 142 -0.99 -1.25 3.08
N CYS A 143 -0.47 -2.42 2.74
CA CYS A 143 -1.22 -3.67 2.75
C CYS A 143 -1.79 -3.98 4.13
N GLU A 144 -1.00 -3.80 5.19
CA GLU A 144 -1.44 -4.01 6.57
C GLU A 144 -2.46 -2.97 7.03
N ALA A 145 -2.34 -1.71 6.59
CA ALA A 145 -3.36 -0.69 6.82
C ALA A 145 -4.72 -1.08 6.19
N MET A 146 -4.68 -1.88 5.12
CA MET A 146 -5.82 -2.53 4.46
C MET A 146 -6.10 -3.95 4.97
N SER A 147 -5.48 -4.32 6.10
CA SER A 147 -5.73 -5.56 6.85
C SER A 147 -5.32 -6.87 6.14
N CYS A 148 -4.45 -6.78 5.13
CA CYS A 148 -3.84 -7.96 4.52
C CYS A 148 -2.69 -8.51 5.38
N VAL A 149 -2.44 -9.81 5.26
CA VAL A 149 -1.25 -10.49 5.79
C VAL A 149 -0.13 -10.34 4.77
N CYS A 150 1.04 -9.88 5.20
CA CYS A 150 2.20 -9.72 4.32
C CYS A 150 3.27 -10.76 4.65
N ILE A 151 3.78 -11.42 3.60
CA ILE A 151 4.89 -12.37 3.70
C ILE A 151 6.06 -11.77 2.93
N CYS A 152 7.02 -11.23 3.66
CA CYS A 152 8.14 -10.50 3.06
C CYS A 152 9.41 -11.35 2.94
N SER A 153 10.17 -11.14 1.88
CA SER A 153 11.51 -11.67 1.68
C SER A 153 12.38 -10.62 0.99
N TYR A 154 13.61 -10.44 1.47
CA TYR A 154 14.47 -9.32 1.08
C TYR A 154 15.77 -9.82 0.48
N ASP A 155 16.34 -9.01 -0.41
CA ASP A 155 17.65 -9.24 -1.04
C ASP A 155 17.75 -10.56 -1.82
N VAL A 156 16.87 -10.72 -2.81
CA VAL A 156 16.79 -11.94 -3.65
C VAL A 156 16.82 -11.60 -5.14
N GLY A 157 17.63 -10.62 -5.49
CA GLY A 157 17.81 -10.10 -6.84
C GLY A 157 18.52 -11.08 -7.78
N ILE A 158 18.48 -10.74 -9.07
CA ILE A 158 18.85 -11.64 -10.16
C ILE A 158 20.34 -12.00 -10.21
N ALA A 159 21.22 -11.18 -9.61
CA ALA A 159 22.64 -11.51 -9.45
C ALA A 159 22.86 -12.85 -8.71
N GLY A 160 21.91 -13.24 -7.88
CA GLY A 160 21.84 -14.56 -7.25
C GLY A 160 20.47 -15.19 -7.46
N LEU A 161 20.05 -15.35 -8.72
CA LEU A 161 18.70 -15.80 -9.09
C LEU A 161 18.26 -17.12 -8.41
N HIS A 162 19.22 -18.00 -8.11
CA HIS A 162 18.96 -19.23 -7.35
C HIS A 162 18.31 -18.96 -5.97
N ARG A 163 18.50 -17.77 -5.38
CA ARG A 163 17.86 -17.34 -4.12
C ARG A 163 16.38 -17.03 -4.27
N THR A 164 15.90 -16.76 -5.49
CA THR A 164 14.50 -16.40 -5.76
C THR A 164 13.58 -17.63 -5.69
N PHE A 165 14.01 -18.78 -6.21
CA PHE A 165 13.16 -19.98 -6.28
C PHE A 165 12.62 -20.49 -4.93
N PRO A 166 13.43 -20.56 -3.83
CA PRO A 166 12.91 -20.94 -2.53
C PRO A 166 11.83 -19.99 -1.99
N ILE A 167 11.94 -18.69 -2.32
CA ILE A 167 10.95 -17.69 -1.90
C ILE A 167 9.65 -17.87 -2.69
N ILE A 168 9.74 -18.11 -4.00
CA ILE A 168 8.55 -18.41 -4.81
C ILE A 168 7.86 -19.67 -4.32
N LYS A 169 8.63 -20.73 -4.03
CA LYS A 169 8.08 -21.96 -3.45
C LYS A 169 7.33 -21.66 -2.14
N LYS A 170 7.91 -20.87 -1.24
CA LYS A 170 7.26 -20.44 -0.01
C LYS A 170 5.98 -19.65 -0.26
N PHE A 171 5.95 -18.75 -1.24
CA PHE A 171 4.74 -18.00 -1.58
C PHE A 171 3.61 -18.90 -2.10
N VAL A 172 3.96 -19.93 -2.87
CA VAL A 172 3.01 -20.95 -3.34
C VAL A 172 2.49 -21.79 -2.16
N GLU A 173 3.38 -22.29 -1.29
CA GLU A 173 3.02 -23.06 -0.09
C GLU A 173 2.12 -22.27 0.86
N GLU A 174 2.31 -20.96 0.94
CA GLU A 174 1.49 -20.05 1.74
C GLU A 174 0.19 -19.60 1.07
N ASP A 175 -0.11 -20.01 -0.17
CA ASP A 175 -1.29 -19.56 -0.94
C ASP A 175 -1.39 -18.02 -0.96
N VAL A 176 -0.28 -17.37 -1.33
CA VAL A 176 -0.24 -15.91 -1.54
C VAL A 176 -1.18 -15.53 -2.67
N ASP A 177 -2.04 -14.53 -2.46
CA ASP A 177 -3.03 -14.12 -3.46
C ASP A 177 -2.45 -13.16 -4.54
N VAL A 178 -1.39 -12.41 -4.19
CA VAL A 178 -0.74 -11.38 -5.04
C VAL A 178 0.71 -11.17 -4.61
N ILE A 179 1.62 -10.91 -5.56
CA ILE A 179 3.03 -10.63 -5.24
C ILE A 179 3.41 -9.20 -5.64
N ILE A 180 4.12 -8.49 -4.77
CA ILE A 180 4.78 -7.21 -5.07
C ILE A 180 6.28 -7.46 -5.20
N VAL A 181 6.86 -7.02 -6.32
CA VAL A 181 8.30 -7.11 -6.57
C VAL A 181 8.89 -5.70 -6.58
N ALA A 182 9.66 -5.34 -5.56
CA ALA A 182 10.39 -4.08 -5.54
C ALA A 182 11.81 -4.27 -6.05
N ALA A 183 12.18 -3.56 -7.11
CA ALA A 183 13.51 -3.69 -7.70
C ALA A 183 13.96 -2.38 -8.37
N GLY A 184 15.20 -1.98 -8.07
CA GLY A 184 15.94 -0.97 -8.82
C GLY A 184 16.84 -1.54 -9.91
N MET A 185 17.85 -0.77 -10.32
CA MET A 185 18.73 -1.06 -11.45
C MET A 185 17.91 -1.40 -12.72
N GLU A 186 18.09 -2.58 -13.31
CA GLU A 186 17.35 -3.07 -14.48
C GLU A 186 15.94 -3.60 -14.17
N GLY A 187 15.52 -3.67 -12.90
CA GLY A 187 14.16 -4.10 -12.51
C GLY A 187 13.77 -5.54 -12.90
N ALA A 188 14.72 -6.34 -13.39
CA ALA A 188 14.45 -7.61 -14.06
C ALA A 188 13.78 -8.67 -13.17
N LEU A 189 13.94 -8.59 -11.85
CA LEU A 189 13.32 -9.53 -10.91
C LEU A 189 11.79 -9.58 -11.09
N ALA A 190 11.12 -8.47 -11.43
CA ALA A 190 9.67 -8.46 -11.61
C ALA A 190 9.23 -9.35 -12.77
N SER A 191 9.95 -9.31 -13.90
CA SER A 191 9.72 -10.17 -15.06
C SER A 191 9.95 -11.64 -14.73
N VAL A 192 11.01 -11.95 -13.98
CA VAL A 192 11.34 -13.32 -13.59
C VAL A 192 10.29 -13.88 -12.62
N VAL A 193 9.87 -13.11 -11.63
CA VAL A 193 8.83 -13.56 -10.69
C VAL A 193 7.51 -13.77 -11.42
N SER A 194 7.13 -12.85 -12.30
CA SER A 194 5.88 -12.95 -13.07
C SER A 194 5.83 -14.16 -14.01
N SER A 195 6.97 -14.71 -14.45
CA SER A 195 6.97 -15.90 -15.29
C SER A 195 6.91 -17.21 -14.51
N LEU A 196 7.07 -17.16 -13.18
CA LEU A 196 7.15 -18.32 -12.30
C LEU A 196 5.90 -18.55 -11.45
N VAL A 197 4.91 -17.66 -11.50
CA VAL A 197 3.74 -17.69 -10.61
C VAL A 197 2.45 -17.48 -11.38
N GLU A 198 1.36 -18.08 -10.88
CA GLU A 198 0.03 -17.95 -11.48
C GLU A 198 -0.74 -16.72 -10.95
N VAL A 199 -0.31 -16.16 -9.82
CA VAL A 199 -0.97 -15.02 -9.18
C VAL A 199 -0.51 -13.68 -9.78
N PRO A 200 -1.35 -12.63 -9.74
CA PRO A 200 -0.96 -11.32 -10.26
C PRO A 200 0.32 -10.81 -9.61
N VAL A 201 1.19 -10.20 -10.43
CA VAL A 201 2.43 -9.59 -9.97
C VAL A 201 2.38 -8.08 -10.17
N ILE A 202 2.77 -7.35 -9.13
CA ILE A 202 2.89 -5.89 -9.16
C ILE A 202 4.37 -5.52 -9.14
N GLY A 203 4.84 -4.96 -10.25
CA GLY A 203 6.17 -4.36 -10.37
C GLY A 203 6.19 -3.01 -9.66
N LEU A 204 7.07 -2.88 -8.67
CA LEU A 204 7.35 -1.65 -7.94
C LEU A 204 8.77 -1.21 -8.28
N PRO A 205 8.95 -0.43 -9.38
CA PRO A 205 10.26 0.09 -9.71
C PRO A 205 10.68 1.05 -8.61
N THR A 206 11.90 0.87 -8.11
CA THR A 206 12.46 1.77 -7.10
C THR A 206 13.49 2.70 -7.74
N SER A 207 13.71 3.88 -7.17
CA SER A 207 14.71 4.82 -7.65
C SER A 207 16.15 4.41 -7.34
N VAL A 208 16.36 3.26 -6.68
CA VAL A 208 17.70 2.77 -6.38
C VAL A 208 18.40 2.29 -7.64
N GLY A 209 19.70 2.54 -7.71
CA GLY A 209 20.54 2.24 -8.84
C GLY A 209 21.22 3.48 -9.40
N TYR A 210 22.28 3.26 -10.18
CA TYR A 210 23.18 4.30 -10.64
C TYR A 210 23.56 4.08 -12.11
N GLY A 211 24.07 5.13 -12.75
CA GLY A 211 24.52 5.07 -14.14
C GLY A 211 23.36 5.22 -15.14
N TYR A 212 23.43 4.47 -16.24
CA TYR A 212 22.45 4.58 -17.32
C TYR A 212 21.05 4.14 -16.86
N GLY A 213 20.07 5.04 -16.99
CA GLY A 213 18.70 4.80 -16.52
C GLY A 213 18.54 4.84 -14.99
N GLU A 214 19.37 5.63 -14.30
CA GLU A 214 19.25 5.91 -12.86
C GLU A 214 17.87 6.44 -12.43
N LYS A 215 17.68 6.63 -11.12
CA LYS A 215 16.42 7.12 -10.52
C LYS A 215 15.21 6.25 -10.86
N GLY A 216 15.46 4.96 -11.12
CA GLY A 216 14.43 3.97 -11.44
C GLY A 216 13.92 4.03 -12.88
N VAL A 217 14.53 4.82 -13.77
CA VAL A 217 14.10 4.94 -15.17
C VAL A 217 14.29 3.61 -15.91
N ALA A 218 15.44 2.96 -15.74
CA ALA A 218 15.71 1.64 -16.32
C ALA A 218 14.74 0.59 -15.76
N ALA A 219 14.58 0.54 -14.43
CA ALA A 219 13.65 -0.39 -13.78
C ALA A 219 12.22 -0.21 -14.29
N LEU A 220 11.71 1.03 -14.35
CA LEU A 220 10.37 1.32 -14.85
C LEU A 220 10.21 0.89 -16.31
N ALA A 221 11.14 1.30 -17.18
CA ALA A 221 11.09 0.95 -18.61
C ALA A 221 11.12 -0.57 -18.82
N SER A 222 12.04 -1.27 -18.14
CA SER A 222 12.18 -2.72 -18.19
C SER A 222 10.91 -3.45 -17.73
N MET A 223 10.34 -3.05 -16.60
CA MET A 223 9.10 -3.65 -16.09
C MET A 223 7.92 -3.42 -17.04
N LEU A 224 7.80 -2.23 -17.64
CA LEU A 224 6.74 -1.91 -18.60
C LEU A 224 6.89 -2.65 -19.94
N GLN A 225 8.14 -2.89 -20.38
CA GLN A 225 8.46 -3.62 -21.61
C GLN A 225 8.52 -5.13 -21.41
N SER A 226 8.25 -5.62 -20.20
CA SER A 226 8.28 -7.06 -19.91
C SER A 226 7.30 -7.82 -20.78
N CYS A 227 7.78 -8.90 -21.40
CA CYS A 227 6.93 -9.84 -22.14
C CYS A 227 6.23 -10.85 -21.20
N SER A 228 6.52 -10.83 -19.90
CA SER A 228 5.83 -11.68 -18.94
C SER A 228 4.42 -11.16 -18.72
N LEU A 229 3.44 -11.94 -19.18
CA LEU A 229 2.02 -11.62 -18.97
C LEU A 229 1.68 -11.70 -17.47
N GLY A 230 0.75 -10.86 -17.02
CA GLY A 230 0.32 -10.81 -15.62
C GLY A 230 1.11 -9.85 -14.73
N LEU A 231 2.10 -9.12 -15.27
CA LEU A 231 2.81 -8.05 -14.58
C LEU A 231 2.08 -6.71 -14.75
N SER A 232 1.72 -6.07 -13.64
CA SER A 232 1.22 -4.69 -13.59
C SER A 232 2.23 -3.78 -12.90
N VAL A 233 2.51 -2.60 -13.45
CA VAL A 233 3.60 -1.74 -12.97
C VAL A 233 3.04 -0.46 -12.36
N VAL A 234 3.54 -0.07 -11.19
CA VAL A 234 3.24 1.25 -10.58
C VAL A 234 4.35 2.24 -10.86
N ASN A 235 4.12 3.52 -10.53
CA ASN A 235 5.14 4.54 -10.65
C ASN A 235 6.36 4.29 -9.72
N ILE A 236 7.48 4.91 -10.04
CA ILE A 236 8.74 4.80 -9.29
C ILE A 236 8.52 5.22 -7.82
N ASP A 237 9.04 4.41 -6.90
CA ASP A 237 8.93 4.60 -5.45
C ASP A 237 7.48 4.74 -4.93
N ASN A 238 6.51 4.21 -5.66
CA ASN A 238 5.11 4.27 -5.28
C ASN A 238 4.69 3.05 -4.44
N GLY A 239 5.32 2.88 -3.28
CA GLY A 239 5.03 1.80 -2.35
C GLY A 239 3.56 1.80 -1.90
N ILE A 240 3.00 3.00 -1.67
CA ILE A 240 1.56 3.17 -1.40
C ILE A 240 0.70 2.59 -2.52
N GLY A 241 0.99 2.95 -3.78
CA GLY A 241 0.23 2.48 -4.93
C GLY A 241 0.30 0.97 -5.10
N ALA A 242 1.50 0.39 -4.99
CA ALA A 242 1.70 -1.05 -5.07
C ALA A 242 0.92 -1.79 -3.98
N GLY A 243 1.07 -1.36 -2.72
CA GLY A 243 0.38 -1.97 -1.60
C GLY A 243 -1.14 -1.84 -1.69
N ALA A 244 -1.65 -0.69 -2.16
CA ALA A 244 -3.08 -0.47 -2.30
C ALA A 244 -3.72 -1.36 -3.38
N VAL A 245 -3.06 -1.53 -4.53
CA VAL A 245 -3.54 -2.42 -5.59
C VAL A 245 -3.46 -3.88 -5.12
N ALA A 246 -2.34 -4.29 -4.54
CA ALA A 246 -2.15 -5.66 -4.04
C ALA A 246 -3.21 -6.04 -3.00
N ALA A 247 -3.41 -5.17 -2.01
CA ALA A 247 -4.38 -5.41 -0.95
C ALA A 247 -5.83 -5.43 -1.47
N ASN A 248 -6.16 -4.63 -2.49
CA ASN A 248 -7.47 -4.71 -3.13
C ASN A 248 -7.71 -6.06 -3.79
N ILE A 249 -6.73 -6.55 -4.56
CA ILE A 249 -6.83 -7.86 -5.23
C ILE A 249 -6.92 -8.97 -4.18
N ALA A 250 -6.00 -9.03 -3.22
CA ALA A 250 -5.98 -10.06 -2.17
C ALA A 250 -7.29 -10.09 -1.36
N ASN A 251 -7.79 -8.92 -0.93
CA ASN A 251 -9.06 -8.83 -0.20
C ASN A 251 -10.27 -9.27 -1.05
N LYS A 252 -10.23 -9.05 -2.36
CA LYS A 252 -11.30 -9.49 -3.27
C LYS A 252 -11.30 -11.00 -3.46
N ILE A 253 -10.14 -11.58 -3.71
CA ILE A 253 -9.95 -13.03 -3.83
C ILE A 253 -10.38 -13.73 -2.53
N LYS A 254 -9.95 -13.20 -1.38
CA LYS A 254 -10.36 -13.78 -0.10
C LYS A 254 -11.86 -13.70 0.13
N LYS A 255 -12.49 -12.57 -0.22
CA LYS A 255 -13.94 -12.41 -0.09
C LYS A 255 -14.72 -13.38 -0.97
N SER A 256 -14.22 -13.71 -2.17
CA SER A 256 -14.86 -14.73 -3.03
C SER A 256 -14.68 -16.14 -2.52
N ARG A 257 -13.55 -16.48 -1.87
CA ARG A 257 -13.32 -17.80 -1.25
C ARG A 257 -14.18 -18.05 0.00
N THR A 258 -14.64 -17.00 0.66
CA THR A 258 -15.48 -17.08 1.89
C THR A 258 -16.99 -17.05 1.62
N LYS A 259 -17.40 -16.91 0.36
CA LYS A 259 -18.80 -16.99 -0.06
C LYS A 259 -19.09 -18.37 -0.61
#